data_AF-A0AAW0GY26-F1
#
_entry.id   AF-A0AAW0GY26-F1
#
_cell.length_a   1.000
_cell.length_b   1.000
_cell.length_c   1.000
_cell.angle_alpha   90.00
_cell.angle_beta   90.00
_cell.angle_gamma   90.00
#
_symmetry.space_group_name_H-M   'P 1'
#
loop_
_entity.id
_entity.type
_entity.pdbx_description
1 polymer ?
#
loop_
_entity_poly.entity_id
_entity_poly.type
_entity_poly.pdbx_seq_one_letter_code
_entity_poly.pdbx_strand_id
1 'polypeptide(L)'
;MPGRPQAPGLWPAVWTMGNLGRAGYGATTEGMWPYSYDTCDVGTFINQTDHDGNPAVAATGGKDGAQLSFLPGQRLSACTCPGSDHPGPSVNTGRGVPEIDIFETQIDTSRFQAEVSQSLQIAPYNLHYVVDNSTDATTIYDSSITKFNTYTGGPYQQAVSAVTDINNADYDDQGYATYGYEWWSDPNNRDSGYVTWFSQGSPTWKVTSQTIGPDSATEVSQRLIAEEPVSIIMNLGMSPTFQQQDFKHLTFPVKMYVDYVRVYQRAGVQDGVGCSPPSHPTADYIQNHLNAYSNPNLTTWHQAGYNFPRNSKYDGC
;
A
#
# COMPACT_ATOMS: atom_id res chain seq x y z
N MET A 1 -16.86 13.10 -6.83
CA MET A 1 -15.81 13.67 -5.94
C MET A 1 -16.38 14.83 -5.10
N PRO A 2 -15.83 15.14 -3.92
CA PRO A 2 -16.25 16.24 -3.07
C PRO A 2 -15.80 17.62 -3.56
N GLY A 3 -16.56 18.67 -3.25
CA GLY A 3 -16.16 20.05 -3.55
C GLY A 3 -16.17 20.34 -5.04
N ARG A 4 -15.18 21.07 -5.57
CA ARG A 4 -15.10 21.39 -7.00
C ARG A 4 -13.65 21.41 -7.49
N PRO A 5 -13.38 21.13 -8.78
CA PRO A 5 -12.02 21.13 -9.32
C PRO A 5 -11.29 22.49 -9.21
N GLN A 6 -12.04 23.60 -9.13
CA GLN A 6 -11.46 24.94 -8.99
C GLN A 6 -11.12 25.34 -7.54
N ALA A 7 -11.30 24.43 -6.58
CA ALA A 7 -10.97 24.64 -5.17
C ALA A 7 -10.17 23.44 -4.64
N PRO A 8 -8.87 23.33 -4.97
CA PRO A 8 -8.02 22.22 -4.57
C PRO A 8 -7.82 22.17 -3.04
N GLY A 9 -7.42 21.00 -2.52
CA GLY A 9 -7.08 20.83 -1.10
C GLY A 9 -7.73 19.67 -0.38
N LEU A 10 -8.77 19.10 -0.97
CA LEU A 10 -9.47 17.92 -0.44
C LEU A 10 -8.75 16.65 -0.89
N TRP A 11 -8.75 15.65 -0.02
CA TRP A 11 -8.20 14.32 -0.26
C TRP A 11 -9.28 13.26 -0.01
N PRO A 12 -10.17 13.03 -1.00
CA PRO A 12 -11.03 11.86 -1.02
C PRO A 12 -10.22 10.64 -1.48
N ALA A 13 -10.32 9.55 -0.72
CA ALA A 13 -9.64 8.31 -1.06
C ALA A 13 -10.55 7.11 -0.83
N VAL A 14 -10.40 6.13 -1.70
CA VAL A 14 -10.92 4.77 -1.51
C VAL A 14 -9.78 3.81 -1.79
N TRP A 15 -9.49 2.94 -0.84
CA TRP A 15 -8.33 2.08 -0.86
C TRP A 15 -8.59 0.81 -0.06
N THR A 16 -7.71 -0.17 -0.21
CA THR A 16 -7.76 -1.40 0.56
C THR A 16 -6.48 -1.60 1.34
N MET A 17 -6.61 -2.23 2.51
CA MET A 17 -5.53 -2.43 3.46
C MET A 17 -5.56 -3.85 4.01
N GLY A 18 -4.40 -4.50 4.08
CA GLY A 18 -4.25 -5.79 4.75
C GLY A 18 -4.83 -5.76 6.17
N ASN A 19 -5.71 -6.69 6.48
CA ASN A 19 -6.56 -6.60 7.67
C ASN A 19 -5.86 -7.00 8.99
N LEU A 20 -4.59 -7.40 8.94
CA LEU A 20 -3.71 -7.45 10.11
C LEU A 20 -3.43 -6.05 10.68
N GLY A 21 -3.63 -5.00 9.89
CA GLY A 21 -3.56 -3.62 10.33
C GLY A 21 -4.94 -2.98 10.41
N ARG A 22 -5.02 -1.87 11.14
CA ARG A 22 -6.23 -1.06 11.24
C ARG A 22 -5.89 0.40 10.96
N ALA A 23 -6.49 0.97 9.92
CA ALA A 23 -6.29 2.37 9.57
C ALA A 23 -6.58 3.31 10.76
N GLY A 24 -5.65 4.22 11.03
CA GLY A 24 -5.70 5.13 12.18
C GLY A 24 -5.19 4.54 13.51
N TYR A 25 -4.68 3.31 13.53
CA TYR A 25 -4.13 2.66 14.73
C TYR A 25 -2.65 2.32 14.52
N GLY A 26 -1.77 3.28 14.83
CA GLY A 26 -0.34 3.22 14.49
C GLY A 26 0.39 1.98 15.00
N ALA A 27 0.07 1.50 16.20
CA ALA A 27 0.65 0.27 16.75
C ALA A 27 0.40 -0.96 15.86
N THR A 28 -0.75 -1.02 15.16
CA THR A 28 -1.08 -2.15 14.28
C THR A 28 -0.35 -2.11 12.94
N THR A 29 0.11 -0.93 12.52
CA THR A 29 0.78 -0.70 11.24
C THR A 29 2.30 -0.67 11.36
N GLU A 30 2.86 -0.43 12.55
CA GLU A 30 4.29 -0.43 12.79
C GLU A 30 4.95 -1.77 12.40
N GLY A 31 5.87 -1.71 11.44
CA GLY A 31 6.56 -2.90 10.90
C GLY A 31 5.65 -3.82 10.09
N MET A 32 4.45 -3.38 9.74
CA MET A 32 3.46 -4.17 9.00
C MET A 32 3.07 -3.50 7.69
N TRP A 33 2.78 -2.20 7.73
CA TRP A 33 2.50 -1.41 6.53
C TRP A 33 3.80 -0.80 5.99
N PRO A 34 4.02 -0.75 4.66
CA PRO A 34 3.22 -1.33 3.58
C PRO A 34 3.79 -2.68 3.09
N TYR A 35 4.24 -3.56 4.00
CA TYR A 35 4.92 -4.79 3.60
C TYR A 35 4.01 -5.72 2.79
N SER A 36 4.54 -6.22 1.67
CA SER A 36 3.99 -7.32 0.86
C SER A 36 5.16 -8.24 0.49
N TYR A 37 5.65 -8.98 1.48
CA TYR A 37 6.95 -9.64 1.41
C TYR A 37 7.01 -10.93 2.23
N ASP A 38 7.55 -11.98 1.63
CA ASP A 38 7.61 -13.35 2.17
C ASP A 38 8.99 -13.97 1.97
N THR A 39 10.04 -13.15 1.96
CA THR A 39 11.43 -13.63 1.85
C THR A 39 12.21 -13.27 3.09
N CYS A 40 12.96 -14.23 3.63
CA CYS A 40 13.84 -13.99 4.76
C CYS A 40 15.20 -13.45 4.30
N ASP A 41 15.31 -12.14 4.15
CA ASP A 41 16.55 -11.41 3.80
C ASP A 41 16.55 -9.98 4.39
N VAL A 42 17.49 -9.12 3.94
CA VAL A 42 17.68 -7.76 4.45
C VAL A 42 16.44 -6.87 4.29
N GLY A 43 15.53 -7.19 3.36
CA GLY A 43 14.27 -6.48 3.21
C GLY A 43 13.39 -6.51 4.47
N THR A 44 13.62 -7.49 5.34
CA THR A 44 12.89 -7.65 6.61
C THR A 44 13.51 -6.87 7.77
N PHE A 45 14.70 -6.30 7.59
CA PHE A 45 15.46 -5.67 8.67
C PHE A 45 15.07 -4.20 8.87
N ILE A 46 15.38 -3.67 10.05
CA ILE A 46 15.30 -2.25 10.32
C ILE A 46 16.06 -1.47 9.24
N ASN A 47 15.41 -0.46 8.66
CA ASN A 47 15.93 0.39 7.59
C ASN A 47 16.41 -0.33 6.32
N GLN A 48 16.07 -1.61 6.12
CA GLN A 48 16.66 -2.46 5.09
C GLN A 48 18.20 -2.49 5.18
N THR A 49 18.74 -2.69 6.38
CA THR A 49 20.19 -2.72 6.60
C THR A 49 20.56 -3.73 7.70
N ASP A 50 21.64 -4.49 7.50
CA ASP A 50 22.20 -5.37 8.52
C ASP A 50 23.00 -4.60 9.59
N HIS A 51 23.56 -5.33 10.57
CA HIS A 51 24.37 -4.73 11.66
C HIS A 51 25.67 -4.08 11.19
N ASP A 52 26.19 -4.49 10.03
CA ASP A 52 27.43 -4.00 9.44
C ASP A 52 27.19 -2.81 8.49
N GLY A 53 25.93 -2.42 8.27
CA GLY A 53 25.57 -1.32 7.39
C GLY A 53 25.32 -1.73 5.93
N ASN A 54 25.14 -3.03 5.63
CA ASN A 54 24.89 -3.52 4.28
C ASN A 54 23.39 -3.68 3.98
N PRO A 55 22.97 -3.47 2.72
CA PRO A 55 23.79 -2.98 1.63
C PRO A 55 24.11 -1.49 1.82
N ALA A 56 25.36 -1.09 1.57
CA ALA A 56 25.82 0.28 1.82
C ALA A 56 24.97 1.34 1.07
N VAL A 57 24.36 0.96 -0.06
CA VAL A 57 23.46 1.85 -0.80
C VAL A 57 22.17 2.17 -0.04
N ALA A 58 21.74 1.38 0.95
CA ALA A 58 20.56 1.70 1.75
C ALA A 58 20.73 3.01 2.55
N ALA A 59 21.97 3.42 2.86
CA ALA A 59 22.25 4.66 3.57
C ALA A 59 21.96 5.93 2.73
N THR A 60 22.00 5.83 1.39
CA THR A 60 21.84 6.96 0.46
C THR A 60 20.89 6.67 -0.71
N GLY A 61 20.23 5.52 -0.68
CA GLY A 61 19.41 4.98 -1.76
C GLY A 61 18.00 5.56 -1.81
N GLY A 62 17.62 6.39 -0.84
CA GLY A 62 16.38 7.13 -0.86
C GLY A 62 16.40 8.29 -1.86
N LYS A 63 15.36 9.12 -1.80
CA LYS A 63 15.25 10.32 -2.62
C LYS A 63 16.26 11.37 -2.15
N ASP A 64 16.86 12.10 -3.08
CA ASP A 64 17.82 13.19 -2.81
C ASP A 64 19.01 12.78 -1.92
N GLY A 65 19.43 11.51 -1.99
CA GLY A 65 20.54 10.96 -1.21
C GLY A 65 20.20 10.66 0.25
N ALA A 66 18.93 10.70 0.63
CA ALA A 66 18.46 10.27 1.95
C ALA A 66 18.60 8.75 2.13
N GLN A 67 18.45 8.31 3.37
CA GLN A 67 18.35 6.89 3.69
C GLN A 67 17.13 6.26 2.99
N LEU A 68 17.30 5.02 2.54
CA LEU A 68 16.30 4.29 1.76
C LEU A 68 15.03 4.02 2.55
N SER A 69 15.15 3.58 3.80
CA SER A 69 14.01 3.17 4.62
C SER A 69 14.20 3.60 6.07
N PHE A 70 13.11 4.05 6.68
CA PHE A 70 12.95 4.27 8.13
C PHE A 70 11.98 3.24 8.75
N LEU A 71 11.63 2.18 8.03
CA LEU A 71 10.80 1.13 8.59
C LEU A 71 11.55 0.39 9.71
N PRO A 72 10.86 -0.02 10.79
CA PRO A 72 11.46 -0.73 11.91
C PRO A 72 11.80 -2.20 11.59
N GLY A 73 11.70 -2.61 10.33
CA GLY A 73 11.73 -4.01 9.89
C GLY A 73 10.33 -4.62 9.83
N GLN A 74 10.21 -5.72 9.10
CA GLN A 74 8.94 -6.44 8.96
C GLN A 74 8.69 -7.24 10.24
N ARG A 75 7.71 -6.82 11.03
CA ARG A 75 7.37 -7.41 12.34
C ARG A 75 7.01 -8.89 12.22
N LEU A 76 6.18 -9.23 11.24
CA LEU A 76 5.75 -10.60 10.96
C LEU A 76 6.46 -11.12 9.71
N SER A 77 7.79 -11.15 9.72
CA SER A 77 8.58 -11.57 8.56
C SER A 77 8.68 -13.08 8.40
N ALA A 78 9.08 -13.51 7.20
CA ALA A 78 9.48 -14.91 6.94
C ALA A 78 10.75 -15.34 7.71
N CYS A 79 11.42 -14.41 8.42
CA CYS A 79 12.55 -14.70 9.30
C CYS A 79 12.14 -14.98 10.75
N THR A 80 10.85 -14.99 11.09
CA THR A 80 10.41 -15.09 12.49
C THR A 80 10.91 -16.36 13.18
N CYS A 81 11.57 -16.23 14.34
CA CYS A 81 12.09 -17.37 15.09
C CYS A 81 10.99 -18.33 15.55
N PRO A 82 11.24 -19.66 15.53
CA PRO A 82 10.28 -20.66 16.04
C PRO A 82 9.81 -20.36 17.47
N GLY A 83 8.51 -20.49 17.71
CA GLY A 83 7.88 -20.23 19.01
C GLY A 83 7.63 -18.76 19.34
N SER A 84 8.00 -17.83 18.44
CA SER A 84 7.64 -16.42 18.57
C SER A 84 6.18 -16.18 18.18
N ASP A 85 5.65 -15.03 18.58
CA ASP A 85 4.32 -14.57 18.16
C ASP A 85 4.25 -14.40 16.63
N HIS A 86 3.24 -15.03 16.01
CA HIS A 86 3.02 -14.98 14.57
C HIS A 86 1.59 -15.44 14.25
N PRO A 87 0.87 -14.80 13.32
CA PRO A 87 -0.50 -15.20 12.99
C PRO A 87 -0.58 -16.56 12.28
N GLY A 88 0.51 -16.99 11.63
CA GLY A 88 0.54 -18.18 10.79
C GLY A 88 0.39 -17.84 9.30
N PRO A 89 0.27 -18.86 8.42
CA PRO A 89 0.09 -20.29 8.73
C PRO A 89 1.39 -20.97 9.23
N SER A 90 2.53 -20.32 9.04
CA SER A 90 3.83 -20.72 9.58
C SER A 90 4.59 -19.47 10.04
N VAL A 91 5.56 -19.62 10.94
CA VAL A 91 6.52 -18.55 11.29
C VAL A 91 7.46 -18.20 10.13
N ASN A 92 7.53 -19.06 9.12
CA ASN A 92 8.33 -18.83 7.92
C ASN A 92 7.53 -18.14 6.81
N THR A 93 6.28 -17.74 7.06
CA THR A 93 5.47 -17.00 6.10
C THR A 93 5.50 -15.53 6.48
N GLY A 94 6.08 -14.67 5.65
CA GLY A 94 6.01 -13.24 5.81
C GLY A 94 4.58 -12.73 5.62
N ARG A 95 4.12 -11.96 6.60
CA ARG A 95 2.80 -11.36 6.67
C ARG A 95 2.95 -9.85 6.76
N GLY A 96 1.95 -9.13 6.27
CA GLY A 96 2.05 -7.70 6.07
C GLY A 96 0.71 -6.99 6.06
N VAL A 97 0.78 -5.69 5.86
CA VAL A 97 -0.38 -4.81 5.69
C VAL A 97 -0.19 -4.03 4.38
N PRO A 98 -0.35 -4.70 3.23
CA PRO A 98 -0.25 -4.05 1.93
C PRO A 98 -1.39 -3.06 1.73
N GLU A 99 -1.16 -2.05 0.90
CA GLU A 99 -2.14 -1.03 0.54
C GLU A 99 -2.28 -0.92 -0.98
N ILE A 100 -3.53 -0.95 -1.45
CA ILE A 100 -3.89 -0.75 -2.86
C ILE A 100 -4.94 0.35 -2.95
N ASP A 101 -4.57 1.45 -3.60
CA ASP A 101 -5.44 2.61 -3.75
C ASP A 101 -6.32 2.43 -4.99
N ILE A 102 -7.64 2.36 -4.80
CA ILE A 102 -8.59 2.40 -5.91
C ILE A 102 -8.53 3.80 -6.54
N PHE A 103 -8.57 4.82 -5.69
CA PHE A 103 -8.18 6.18 -6.04
C PHE A 103 -7.81 7.00 -4.81
N GLU A 104 -6.94 7.98 -5.04
CA GLU A 104 -6.75 9.16 -4.21
C GLU A 104 -6.87 10.39 -5.12
N THR A 105 -7.84 11.28 -4.90
CA THR A 105 -8.08 12.38 -5.84
C THR A 105 -7.23 13.59 -5.51
N GLN A 106 -6.72 14.23 -6.57
CA GLN A 106 -6.05 15.51 -6.53
C GLN A 106 -6.51 16.39 -7.70
N ILE A 107 -6.07 17.64 -7.71
CA ILE A 107 -6.27 18.56 -8.84
C ILE A 107 -4.90 18.96 -9.41
N ASP A 108 -4.70 18.78 -10.71
CA ASP A 108 -3.63 19.45 -11.45
C ASP A 108 -3.96 20.95 -11.53
N THR A 109 -3.37 21.74 -10.65
CA THR A 109 -3.64 23.18 -10.52
C THR A 109 -3.12 24.00 -11.69
N SER A 110 -2.26 23.45 -12.56
CA SER A 110 -1.79 24.15 -13.76
C SER A 110 -2.86 24.24 -14.84
N ARG A 111 -3.79 23.28 -14.86
CA ARG A 111 -4.91 23.19 -15.82
C ARG A 111 -6.28 23.24 -15.14
N PHE A 112 -6.35 23.17 -13.82
CA PHE A 112 -7.56 22.92 -13.04
C PHE A 112 -8.30 21.65 -13.50
N GLN A 113 -7.51 20.60 -13.71
CA GLN A 113 -7.97 19.30 -14.15
C GLN A 113 -7.95 18.33 -12.97
N ALA A 114 -9.09 17.71 -12.67
CA ALA A 114 -9.14 16.67 -11.65
C ALA A 114 -8.38 15.42 -12.13
N GLU A 115 -7.64 14.80 -11.22
CA GLU A 115 -6.89 13.57 -11.43
C GLU A 115 -7.15 12.60 -10.27
N VAL A 116 -7.07 11.30 -10.54
CA VAL A 116 -6.98 10.27 -9.52
C VAL A 116 -5.61 9.63 -9.55
N SER A 117 -4.92 9.59 -8.42
CA SER A 117 -3.80 8.70 -8.20
C SER A 117 -4.31 7.30 -7.89
N GLN A 118 -3.71 6.31 -8.54
CA GLN A 118 -4.00 4.91 -8.36
C GLN A 118 -2.67 4.23 -8.06
N SER A 119 -2.58 3.49 -6.96
CA SER A 119 -1.29 3.06 -6.43
C SER A 119 -1.31 1.72 -5.74
N LEU A 120 -0.13 1.13 -5.67
CA LEU A 120 0.25 0.02 -4.82
C LEU A 120 1.40 0.49 -3.94
N GLN A 121 1.20 0.53 -2.62
CA GLN A 121 2.27 0.81 -1.67
C GLN A 121 3.00 -0.49 -1.34
N ILE A 122 4.33 -0.49 -1.41
CA ILE A 122 5.14 -1.68 -1.17
C ILE A 122 6.29 -1.40 -0.22
N ALA A 123 6.60 -2.40 0.60
CA ALA A 123 7.89 -2.58 1.25
C ALA A 123 8.30 -4.07 1.11
N PRO A 124 9.60 -4.38 1.02
CA PRO A 124 10.76 -3.46 1.03
C PRO A 124 10.95 -2.70 -0.29
N TYR A 125 11.90 -1.75 -0.30
CA TYR A 125 12.06 -0.78 -1.39
C TYR A 125 13.23 -1.07 -2.31
N ASN A 126 13.06 -0.71 -3.59
CA ASN A 126 14.13 -0.61 -4.58
C ASN A 126 15.00 0.64 -4.36
N LEU A 127 16.22 0.59 -4.88
CA LEU A 127 17.08 1.75 -5.01
C LEU A 127 16.33 2.91 -5.70
N HIS A 128 16.32 4.08 -5.06
CA HIS A 128 15.63 5.30 -5.47
C HIS A 128 14.12 5.13 -5.74
N TYR A 129 13.51 4.09 -5.17
CA TYR A 129 12.11 3.74 -5.37
C TYR A 129 11.74 3.48 -6.84
N VAL A 130 12.71 3.08 -7.68
CA VAL A 130 12.50 2.86 -9.11
C VAL A 130 11.99 1.45 -9.36
N VAL A 131 10.84 1.32 -10.02
CA VAL A 131 10.26 0.05 -10.48
C VAL A 131 10.56 -0.20 -11.96
N ASP A 132 10.37 -1.44 -12.41
CA ASP A 132 10.40 -1.76 -13.85
C ASP A 132 9.16 -1.15 -14.53
N ASN A 133 9.40 -0.16 -15.38
CA ASN A 133 8.36 0.54 -16.15
C ASN A 133 8.33 0.13 -17.63
N SER A 134 9.02 -0.95 -18.01
CA SER A 134 8.91 -1.54 -19.34
C SER A 134 7.47 -2.01 -19.59
N THR A 135 6.99 -1.89 -20.83
CA THR A 135 5.58 -2.15 -21.17
C THR A 135 5.09 -3.54 -20.78
N ASP A 136 5.98 -4.54 -20.83
CA ASP A 136 5.67 -5.94 -20.49
C ASP A 136 5.46 -6.11 -18.97
N ALA A 137 6.25 -5.40 -18.16
CA ALA A 137 6.11 -5.39 -16.71
C ALA A 137 4.93 -4.49 -16.26
N THR A 138 4.84 -3.30 -16.85
CA THR A 138 3.94 -2.22 -16.44
C THR A 138 3.28 -1.56 -17.65
N THR A 139 1.96 -1.56 -17.71
CA THR A 139 1.21 -1.09 -18.88
C THR A 139 0.41 0.17 -18.55
N ILE A 140 0.49 1.21 -19.40
CA ILE A 140 -0.46 2.33 -19.44
C ILE A 140 -1.37 2.14 -20.66
N TYR A 141 -2.69 2.09 -20.46
CA TYR A 141 -3.65 1.80 -21.53
C TYR A 141 -3.99 3.04 -22.39
N ASP A 142 -4.01 4.22 -21.79
CA ASP A 142 -4.22 5.50 -22.48
C ASP A 142 -3.26 6.58 -21.97
N SER A 143 -2.17 6.78 -22.71
CA SER A 143 -1.13 7.77 -22.37
C SER A 143 -1.53 9.22 -22.63
N SER A 144 -2.71 9.49 -23.21
CA SER A 144 -3.22 10.85 -23.38
C SER A 144 -3.79 11.43 -22.09
N ILE A 145 -4.21 10.57 -21.16
CA ILE A 145 -4.82 10.96 -19.88
C ILE A 145 -4.18 10.30 -18.65
N THR A 146 -3.41 9.22 -18.83
CA THR A 146 -2.72 8.51 -17.75
C THR A 146 -1.20 8.64 -17.89
N LYS A 147 -0.53 8.98 -16.79
CA LYS A 147 0.93 9.11 -16.71
C LYS A 147 1.42 8.52 -15.39
N PHE A 148 2.67 8.05 -15.36
CA PHE A 148 3.30 7.68 -14.10
C PHE A 148 3.31 8.84 -13.12
N ASN A 149 3.04 8.56 -11.85
CA ASN A 149 3.10 9.56 -10.81
C ASN A 149 4.57 9.97 -10.58
N THR A 150 4.81 11.26 -10.40
CA THR A 150 6.15 11.78 -10.09
C THR A 150 6.55 11.54 -8.64
N TYR A 151 5.58 11.26 -7.78
CA TYR A 151 5.83 10.73 -6.44
C TYR A 151 6.02 9.21 -6.51
N THR A 152 7.22 8.75 -6.15
CA THR A 152 7.60 7.33 -6.15
C THR A 152 7.75 6.73 -4.75
N GLY A 153 7.51 7.52 -3.70
CA GLY A 153 7.63 7.09 -2.31
C GLY A 153 8.48 8.01 -1.44
N GLY A 154 8.86 7.50 -0.28
CA GLY A 154 9.64 8.15 0.75
C GLY A 154 10.06 7.15 1.83
N PRO A 155 10.60 7.61 2.98
CA PRO A 155 11.24 6.73 3.96
C PRO A 155 10.32 5.65 4.56
N TYR A 156 9.00 5.82 4.47
CA TYR A 156 8.00 4.90 5.02
C TYR A 156 7.19 4.13 3.98
N GLN A 157 7.41 4.37 2.67
CA GLN A 157 6.76 3.60 1.60
C GLN A 157 7.49 3.76 0.26
N GLN A 158 7.50 2.72 -0.56
CA GLN A 158 7.65 2.88 -2.01
C GLN A 158 6.25 2.90 -2.64
N ALA A 159 5.97 3.93 -3.44
CA ALA A 159 4.70 4.09 -4.14
C ALA A 159 4.86 3.71 -5.61
N VAL A 160 4.22 2.61 -6.02
CA VAL A 160 4.06 2.26 -7.43
C VAL A 160 2.76 2.89 -7.88
N SER A 161 2.81 3.94 -8.72
CA SER A 161 1.64 4.79 -8.94
C SER A 161 1.57 5.38 -10.34
N ALA A 162 0.33 5.53 -10.82
CA ALA A 162 -0.02 6.36 -11.96
C ALA A 162 -1.12 7.35 -11.57
N VAL A 163 -1.22 8.45 -12.32
CA VAL A 163 -2.29 9.43 -12.19
C VAL A 163 -3.08 9.50 -13.50
N THR A 164 -4.40 9.58 -13.41
CA THR A 164 -5.32 9.63 -14.55
C THR A 164 -6.25 10.83 -14.45
N ASP A 165 -6.34 11.64 -15.51
CA ASP A 165 -7.31 12.73 -15.63
C ASP A 165 -8.76 12.18 -15.52
N ILE A 166 -9.63 12.84 -14.74
CA ILE A 166 -11.05 12.48 -14.59
C ILE A 166 -11.98 13.62 -15.00
N ASN A 167 -13.27 13.34 -15.25
CA ASN A 167 -14.20 14.39 -15.66
C ASN A 167 -14.47 15.38 -14.51
N ASN A 168 -14.22 16.66 -14.77
CA ASN A 168 -14.49 17.76 -13.85
C ASN A 168 -15.98 17.92 -13.50
N ALA A 169 -16.89 17.29 -14.26
CA ALA A 169 -18.32 17.26 -13.97
C ALA A 169 -18.69 16.28 -12.83
N ASP A 170 -17.83 15.33 -12.47
CA ASP A 170 -18.12 14.30 -11.45
C ASP A 170 -17.80 14.80 -10.03
N TYR A 171 -18.32 15.98 -9.68
CA TYR A 171 -18.09 16.66 -8.41
C TYR A 171 -19.41 17.10 -7.76
N ASP A 172 -19.46 17.11 -6.43
CA ASP A 172 -20.55 17.65 -5.60
C ASP A 172 -21.96 17.22 -6.03
N ASP A 173 -22.16 15.90 -6.16
CA ASP A 173 -23.44 15.28 -6.52
C ASP A 173 -23.97 15.69 -7.92
N GLN A 174 -23.13 16.26 -8.79
CA GLN A 174 -23.50 16.61 -10.17
C GLN A 174 -23.25 15.48 -11.17
N GLY A 175 -22.34 14.56 -10.83
CA GLY A 175 -21.93 13.45 -11.68
C GLY A 175 -21.27 12.33 -10.88
N TYR A 176 -21.38 11.11 -11.39
CA TYR A 176 -20.89 9.89 -10.77
C TYR A 176 -20.11 9.07 -11.80
N ALA A 177 -18.98 8.54 -11.37
CA ALA A 177 -18.14 7.66 -12.16
C ALA A 177 -17.72 6.43 -11.36
N THR A 178 -17.41 5.35 -12.08
CA THR A 178 -16.94 4.09 -11.49
C THR A 178 -15.43 4.04 -11.44
N TYR A 179 -14.89 3.71 -10.28
CA TYR A 179 -13.47 3.48 -10.04
C TYR A 179 -13.29 2.10 -9.42
N GLY A 180 -12.16 1.45 -9.70
CA GLY A 180 -11.89 0.12 -9.16
C GLY A 180 -10.51 -0.38 -9.52
N TYR A 181 -10.19 -1.56 -9.00
CA TYR A 181 -9.10 -2.37 -9.50
C TYR A 181 -9.55 -3.83 -9.62
N GLU A 182 -8.87 -4.57 -10.49
CA GLU A 182 -8.83 -6.03 -10.48
C GLU A 182 -7.46 -6.45 -9.95
N TRP A 183 -7.44 -7.38 -8.98
CA TRP A 183 -6.22 -7.88 -8.36
C TRP A 183 -6.24 -9.40 -8.36
N TRP A 184 -5.10 -9.99 -8.71
CA TRP A 184 -4.89 -11.42 -8.69
C TRP A 184 -3.54 -11.76 -8.06
N SER A 185 -3.56 -12.75 -7.17
CA SER A 185 -2.39 -13.42 -6.64
C SER A 185 -2.62 -14.92 -6.61
N ASP A 186 -1.54 -15.68 -6.81
CA ASP A 186 -1.52 -17.14 -6.74
C ASP A 186 -0.24 -17.57 -6.03
N PRO A 187 -0.31 -18.04 -4.77
CA PRO A 187 0.86 -18.51 -4.04
C PRO A 187 1.61 -19.67 -4.73
N ASN A 188 0.93 -20.41 -5.63
CA ASN A 188 1.55 -21.50 -6.39
C ASN A 188 2.19 -21.01 -7.71
N ASN A 189 1.90 -19.78 -8.13
CA ASN A 189 2.43 -19.15 -9.32
C ASN A 189 2.45 -17.63 -9.16
N ARG A 190 3.34 -17.14 -8.28
CA ARG A 190 3.45 -15.72 -7.93
C ARG A 190 3.78 -14.82 -9.13
N ASP A 191 4.42 -15.37 -10.15
CA ASP A 191 4.72 -14.67 -11.40
C ASP A 191 3.46 -14.28 -12.18
N SER A 192 2.33 -14.95 -11.95
CA SER A 192 1.05 -14.61 -12.58
C SER A 192 0.31 -13.44 -11.94
N GLY A 193 0.81 -12.91 -10.82
CA GLY A 193 0.16 -11.86 -10.05
C GLY A 193 0.10 -10.52 -10.79
N TYR A 194 -1.00 -9.79 -10.60
CA TYR A 194 -1.17 -8.43 -11.14
C TYR A 194 -2.18 -7.60 -10.37
N VAL A 195 -2.13 -6.29 -10.61
CA VAL A 195 -3.20 -5.34 -10.31
C VAL A 195 -3.46 -4.51 -11.57
N THR A 196 -4.72 -4.42 -12.00
CA THR A 196 -5.17 -3.56 -13.10
C THR A 196 -6.16 -2.55 -12.55
N TRP A 197 -5.93 -1.27 -12.76
CA TRP A 197 -6.82 -0.22 -12.30
C TRP A 197 -7.79 0.26 -13.37
N PHE A 198 -8.92 0.80 -12.91
CA PHE A 198 -9.98 1.35 -13.72
C PHE A 198 -10.37 2.73 -13.19
N SER A 199 -10.57 3.68 -14.11
CA SER A 199 -11.07 5.02 -13.84
C SER A 199 -12.16 5.35 -14.84
N GLN A 200 -13.30 5.84 -14.36
CA GLN A 200 -14.49 6.16 -15.16
C GLN A 200 -14.93 4.99 -16.08
N GLY A 201 -14.77 3.75 -15.60
CA GLY A 201 -15.19 2.54 -16.31
C GLY A 201 -14.20 1.99 -17.34
N SER A 202 -13.06 2.65 -17.54
CA SER A 202 -12.00 2.25 -18.49
C SER A 202 -10.73 1.81 -17.77
N PRO A 203 -10.00 0.80 -18.27
CA PRO A 203 -8.70 0.41 -17.72
C PRO A 203 -7.69 1.55 -17.90
N THR A 204 -6.92 1.85 -16.86
CA THR A 204 -5.97 2.98 -16.85
C THR A 204 -4.53 2.51 -16.93
N TRP A 205 -4.13 1.63 -16.02
CA TRP A 205 -2.80 1.04 -15.98
C TRP A 205 -2.78 -0.31 -15.27
N LYS A 206 -1.69 -1.05 -15.43
CA LYS A 206 -1.48 -2.39 -14.87
C LYS A 206 -0.06 -2.54 -14.32
N VAL A 207 0.03 -3.16 -13.14
CA VAL A 207 1.24 -3.61 -12.46
C VAL A 207 1.26 -5.13 -12.44
N THR A 208 2.41 -5.74 -12.68
CA THR A 208 2.61 -7.19 -12.55
C THR A 208 3.63 -7.50 -11.46
N SER A 209 3.82 -8.79 -11.15
CA SER A 209 4.94 -9.25 -10.32
C SER A 209 6.30 -8.71 -10.79
N GLN A 210 6.50 -8.57 -12.11
CA GLN A 210 7.74 -8.06 -12.70
C GLN A 210 7.98 -6.57 -12.40
N THR A 211 6.92 -5.75 -12.35
CA THR A 211 7.03 -4.33 -11.96
C THR A 211 7.72 -4.18 -10.60
N ILE A 212 7.35 -5.05 -9.66
CA ILE A 212 7.84 -5.07 -8.27
C ILE A 212 8.87 -6.19 -8.06
N GLY A 213 9.62 -6.51 -9.11
CA GLY A 213 10.66 -7.53 -9.13
C GLY A 213 11.83 -7.23 -8.19
N PRO A 214 12.69 -8.23 -7.91
CA PRO A 214 13.82 -8.09 -6.99
C PRO A 214 14.75 -6.93 -7.37
N ASP A 215 15.44 -6.38 -6.38
CA ASP A 215 16.48 -5.38 -6.60
C ASP A 215 17.79 -5.81 -5.94
N SER A 216 18.74 -6.22 -6.79
CA SER A 216 20.05 -6.69 -6.34
C SER A 216 20.89 -5.59 -5.70
N ALA A 217 20.65 -4.31 -6.02
CA ALA A 217 21.43 -3.22 -5.41
C ALA A 217 21.10 -3.06 -3.93
N THR A 218 19.82 -3.20 -3.58
CA THR A 218 19.33 -3.16 -2.20
C THR A 218 19.19 -4.55 -1.56
N GLU A 219 19.67 -5.59 -2.27
CA GLU A 219 19.69 -6.99 -1.83
C GLU A 219 18.30 -7.53 -1.42
N VAL A 220 17.23 -6.96 -1.97
CA VAL A 220 15.86 -7.41 -1.72
C VAL A 220 15.38 -8.34 -2.83
N SER A 221 14.70 -9.40 -2.42
CA SER A 221 14.09 -10.38 -3.30
C SER A 221 12.77 -9.89 -3.90
N GLN A 222 12.12 -10.77 -4.66
CA GLN A 222 10.81 -10.54 -5.27
C GLN A 222 9.77 -10.13 -4.23
N ARG A 223 9.09 -9.00 -4.44
CA ARG A 223 7.90 -8.63 -3.64
C ARG A 223 6.67 -9.34 -4.17
N LEU A 224 5.65 -9.42 -3.32
CA LEU A 224 4.40 -10.06 -3.66
C LEU A 224 3.41 -9.03 -4.19
N ILE A 225 2.71 -9.39 -5.27
CA ILE A 225 1.34 -8.93 -5.42
C ILE A 225 0.58 -9.57 -4.27
N ALA A 226 -0.04 -8.74 -3.43
CA ALA A 226 -0.49 -9.13 -2.09
C ALA A 226 -1.23 -10.49 -2.07
N GLU A 227 -1.10 -11.21 -0.96
CA GLU A 227 -1.85 -12.45 -0.69
C GLU A 227 -2.73 -12.31 0.57
N GLU A 228 -2.67 -11.14 1.21
CA GLU A 228 -3.37 -10.83 2.47
C GLU A 228 -4.87 -10.57 2.25
N PRO A 229 -5.73 -11.01 3.19
CA PRO A 229 -7.10 -10.51 3.25
C PRO A 229 -7.10 -9.00 3.50
N VAL A 230 -7.92 -8.25 2.77
CA VAL A 230 -7.97 -6.79 2.85
C VAL A 230 -9.32 -6.28 3.32
N SER A 231 -9.32 -5.09 3.91
CA SER A 231 -10.52 -4.31 4.24
C SER A 231 -10.61 -3.08 3.34
N ILE A 232 -11.84 -2.66 2.99
CA ILE A 232 -12.07 -1.44 2.20
C ILE A 232 -12.17 -0.25 3.14
N ILE A 233 -11.44 0.82 2.81
CA ILE A 233 -11.42 2.07 3.55
C ILE A 233 -11.87 3.18 2.59
N MET A 234 -12.74 4.06 3.11
CA MET A 234 -13.25 5.23 2.40
C MET A 234 -13.09 6.43 3.32
N ASN A 235 -12.39 7.47 2.87
CA ASN A 235 -12.20 8.68 3.66
C ASN A 235 -12.31 9.94 2.83
N LEU A 236 -12.62 11.03 3.53
CA LEU A 236 -12.49 12.39 3.05
C LEU A 236 -11.64 13.15 4.06
N GLY A 237 -10.43 13.55 3.65
CA GLY A 237 -9.49 14.30 4.47
C GLY A 237 -8.97 15.54 3.77
N MET A 238 -8.00 16.18 4.41
CA MET A 238 -7.16 17.24 3.87
C MET A 238 -5.77 17.05 4.47
N SER A 239 -4.72 17.05 3.65
CA SER A 239 -3.34 17.08 4.14
C SER A 239 -2.49 17.99 3.24
N PRO A 240 -1.72 18.94 3.79
CA PRO A 240 -0.80 19.77 3.01
C PRO A 240 0.27 18.97 2.26
N THR A 241 0.59 17.75 2.73
CA THR A 241 1.55 16.86 2.08
C THR A 241 0.95 16.14 0.88
N PHE A 242 -0.38 16.08 0.78
CA PHE A 242 -1.10 15.47 -0.33
C PHE A 242 -1.41 16.51 -1.40
N GLN A 243 -2.11 17.56 -1.00
CA GLN A 243 -2.36 18.73 -1.82
C GLN A 243 -2.54 19.97 -0.94
N GLN A 244 -1.92 21.08 -1.31
CA GLN A 244 -2.09 22.33 -0.60
C GLN A 244 -3.55 22.81 -0.65
N GLN A 245 -4.09 23.20 0.51
CA GLN A 245 -5.48 23.61 0.64
C GLN A 245 -5.72 25.04 0.17
N ASP A 246 -6.69 25.22 -0.73
CA ASP A 246 -7.22 26.53 -1.10
C ASP A 246 -8.40 26.92 -0.20
N PHE A 247 -8.11 27.23 1.06
CA PHE A 247 -9.13 27.63 2.04
C PHE A 247 -9.92 28.89 1.65
N LYS A 248 -9.42 29.69 0.69
CA LYS A 248 -10.15 30.86 0.19
C LYS A 248 -11.34 30.47 -0.68
N HIS A 249 -11.21 29.39 -1.46
CA HIS A 249 -12.24 28.97 -2.41
C HIS A 249 -12.98 27.68 -2.03
N LEU A 250 -12.46 26.92 -1.05
CA LEU A 250 -13.16 25.81 -0.43
C LEU A 250 -14.41 26.30 0.30
N THR A 251 -15.54 25.63 0.08
CA THR A 251 -16.82 25.94 0.72
C THR A 251 -17.25 24.76 1.60
N PHE A 252 -17.45 25.00 2.88
CA PHE A 252 -17.85 23.99 3.85
C PHE A 252 -19.35 24.11 4.21
N PRO A 253 -20.04 23.00 4.57
CA PRO A 253 -19.52 21.64 4.67
C PRO A 253 -19.26 21.00 3.29
N VAL A 254 -18.29 20.09 3.25
CA VAL A 254 -17.93 19.30 2.06
C VAL A 254 -18.38 17.85 2.27
N LYS A 255 -18.86 17.19 1.21
CA LYS A 255 -19.32 15.79 1.26
C LYS A 255 -18.73 14.99 0.11
N MET A 256 -18.33 13.74 0.40
CA MET A 256 -18.04 12.73 -0.59
C MET A 256 -19.24 11.79 -0.69
N TYR A 257 -19.74 11.57 -1.90
CA TYR A 257 -20.90 10.73 -2.18
C TYR A 257 -20.44 9.39 -2.76
N VAL A 258 -21.01 8.29 -2.26
CA VAL A 258 -20.77 6.93 -2.74
C VAL A 258 -22.14 6.28 -2.94
N ASP A 259 -22.51 6.04 -4.20
CA ASP A 259 -23.79 5.42 -4.55
C ASP A 259 -23.78 3.92 -4.24
N TYR A 260 -22.69 3.23 -4.63
CA TYR A 260 -22.54 1.80 -4.34
C TYR A 260 -21.07 1.38 -4.22
N VAL A 261 -20.87 0.23 -3.58
CA VAL A 261 -19.63 -0.55 -3.59
C VAL A 261 -19.97 -1.95 -4.08
N ARG A 262 -19.13 -2.51 -4.96
CA ARG A 262 -19.26 -3.90 -5.43
C ARG A 262 -17.94 -4.62 -5.25
N VAL A 263 -18.03 -5.85 -4.75
CA VAL A 263 -16.90 -6.76 -4.56
C VAL A 263 -17.20 -8.04 -5.31
N TYR A 264 -16.26 -8.49 -6.12
CA TYR A 264 -16.39 -9.70 -6.93
C TYR A 264 -15.26 -10.67 -6.59
N GLN A 265 -15.58 -11.95 -6.57
CA GLN A 265 -14.60 -13.03 -6.45
C GLN A 265 -14.44 -13.71 -7.80
N ARG A 266 -13.19 -13.98 -8.19
CA ARG A 266 -12.90 -14.71 -9.43
C ARG A 266 -13.55 -16.10 -9.39
N ALA A 267 -14.20 -16.48 -10.49
CA ALA A 267 -14.82 -17.80 -10.62
C ALA A 267 -13.80 -18.92 -10.37
N GLY A 268 -14.19 -19.93 -9.59
CA GLY A 268 -13.35 -21.09 -9.26
C GLY A 268 -12.48 -20.92 -8.00
N VAL A 269 -12.25 -19.70 -7.52
CA VAL A 269 -11.57 -19.47 -6.24
C VAL A 269 -12.45 -19.96 -5.10
N GLN A 270 -11.86 -20.67 -4.13
CA GLN A 270 -12.51 -21.04 -2.86
C GLN A 270 -11.97 -20.13 -1.74
N ASP A 271 -12.80 -19.82 -0.74
CA ASP A 271 -12.44 -18.99 0.42
C ASP A 271 -11.81 -17.62 0.07
N GLY A 272 -12.11 -17.09 -1.12
CA GLY A 272 -11.58 -15.81 -1.61
C GLY A 272 -12.27 -14.58 -0.98
N VAL A 273 -13.27 -14.79 -0.12
CA VAL A 273 -13.94 -13.74 0.66
C VAL A 273 -13.97 -14.17 2.12
N GLY A 274 -13.43 -13.34 2.99
CA GLY A 274 -13.38 -13.56 4.43
C GLY A 274 -12.21 -12.81 5.05
N CYS A 275 -12.23 -12.66 6.37
CA CYS A 275 -11.19 -11.92 7.08
C CYS A 275 -10.04 -12.81 7.56
N SER A 276 -10.26 -14.12 7.75
CA SER A 276 -9.27 -15.02 8.35
C SER A 276 -9.27 -16.38 7.64
N PRO A 277 -8.93 -16.44 6.35
CA PRO A 277 -8.82 -17.71 5.64
C PRO A 277 -7.70 -18.59 6.24
N PRO A 278 -7.78 -19.93 6.13
CA PRO A 278 -6.75 -20.82 6.68
C PRO A 278 -5.33 -20.58 6.13
N SER A 279 -5.22 -20.06 4.90
CA SER A 279 -3.94 -19.69 4.28
C SER A 279 -3.33 -18.42 4.85
N HIS A 280 -4.16 -17.51 5.39
CA HIS A 280 -3.75 -16.22 5.95
C HIS A 280 -4.59 -15.92 7.20
N PRO A 281 -4.45 -16.71 8.28
CA PRO A 281 -5.20 -16.50 9.52
C PRO A 281 -4.89 -15.12 10.11
N THR A 282 -5.90 -14.48 10.72
CA THR A 282 -5.78 -13.16 11.35
C THR A 282 -6.59 -13.02 12.63
N ALA A 283 -7.70 -13.76 12.77
CA ALA A 283 -8.66 -13.57 13.84
C ALA A 283 -8.04 -13.73 15.24
N ASP A 284 -7.37 -14.85 15.49
CA ASP A 284 -6.75 -15.14 16.78
C ASP A 284 -5.61 -14.15 17.09
N TYR A 285 -4.84 -13.76 16.08
CA TYR A 285 -3.78 -12.77 16.23
C TYR A 285 -4.34 -11.43 16.70
N ILE A 286 -5.37 -10.91 16.02
CA ILE A 286 -6.02 -9.65 16.40
C ILE A 286 -6.63 -9.75 17.81
N GLN A 287 -7.28 -10.87 18.11
CA GLN A 287 -7.92 -11.11 19.41
C GLN A 287 -6.91 -11.16 20.57
N ASN A 288 -5.74 -11.73 20.35
CA ASN A 288 -4.66 -11.78 21.34
C ASN A 288 -3.94 -10.42 21.52
N HIS A 289 -4.16 -9.48 20.59
CA HIS A 289 -3.47 -8.19 20.55
C HIS A 289 -4.42 -6.98 20.68
N LEU A 290 -5.63 -7.17 21.25
CA LEU A 290 -6.70 -6.16 21.25
C LEU A 290 -6.32 -4.77 21.76
N ASN A 291 -5.31 -4.63 22.64
CA ASN A 291 -4.88 -3.30 23.08
C ASN A 291 -4.40 -2.43 21.90
N ALA A 292 -3.63 -3.00 20.98
CA ALA A 292 -3.18 -2.30 19.78
C ALA A 292 -4.34 -1.93 18.83
N TYR A 293 -5.34 -2.79 18.73
CA TYR A 293 -6.48 -2.60 17.83
C TYR A 293 -7.61 -1.75 18.42
N SER A 294 -7.60 -1.48 19.73
CA SER A 294 -8.67 -0.78 20.44
C SER A 294 -8.29 0.63 20.89
N ASN A 295 -7.01 0.99 20.85
CA ASN A 295 -6.51 2.29 21.31
C ASN A 295 -5.72 3.02 20.20
N PRO A 296 -6.32 4.05 19.55
CA PRO A 296 -5.67 4.78 18.46
C PRO A 296 -4.54 5.70 18.91
N ASN A 297 -4.39 5.96 20.23
CA ASN A 297 -3.30 6.79 20.76
C ASN A 297 -1.96 6.04 20.86
N LEU A 298 -1.96 4.72 20.66
CA LEU A 298 -0.75 3.90 20.65
C LEU A 298 -0.18 3.87 19.23
N THR A 299 1.04 4.35 19.09
CA THR A 299 1.70 4.49 17.79
C THR A 299 2.74 3.41 17.53
N THR A 300 3.16 2.66 18.56
CA THR A 300 4.11 1.54 18.42
C THR A 300 3.58 0.27 19.08
N TRP A 301 4.04 -0.88 18.61
CA TRP A 301 3.71 -2.20 19.14
C TRP A 301 4.13 -2.35 20.60
N HIS A 302 5.30 -1.79 20.95
CA HIS A 302 5.77 -1.73 22.33
C HIS A 302 4.87 -0.89 23.23
N GLN A 303 4.37 0.26 22.76
CA GLN A 303 3.38 1.05 23.52
C GLN A 303 2.08 0.28 23.77
N ALA A 304 1.74 -0.68 22.89
CA ALA A 304 0.63 -1.60 23.08
C ALA A 304 0.92 -2.77 24.03
N GLY A 305 2.14 -2.87 24.57
CA GLY A 305 2.54 -3.90 25.53
C GLY A 305 3.04 -5.19 24.87
N TYR A 306 3.43 -5.13 23.61
CA TYR A 306 3.87 -6.29 22.82
C TYR A 306 5.28 -6.07 22.27
N ASN A 307 6.02 -7.15 22.03
CA ASN A 307 7.37 -7.08 21.47
C ASN A 307 7.36 -7.56 20.02
N PHE A 308 8.30 -7.05 19.22
CA PHE A 308 8.55 -7.61 17.90
C PHE A 308 9.04 -9.06 18.05
N PRO A 309 8.55 -10.00 17.23
CA PRO A 309 9.16 -11.32 17.09
C PRO A 309 10.63 -11.19 16.68
N ARG A 310 11.48 -12.09 17.19
CA ARG A 310 12.91 -12.08 16.82
C ARG A 310 13.07 -12.49 15.36
N ASN A 311 13.90 -11.76 14.64
CA ASN A 311 14.29 -12.07 13.28
C ASN A 311 15.53 -12.99 13.31
N SER A 312 15.40 -14.21 12.81
CA SER A 312 16.45 -15.24 12.84
C SER A 312 17.75 -14.83 12.14
N LYS A 313 17.73 -13.95 11.14
CA LYS A 313 18.93 -13.46 10.45
C LYS A 313 19.51 -12.19 11.06
N TYR A 314 18.71 -11.40 11.77
CA TYR A 314 19.15 -10.14 12.39
C TYR A 314 19.48 -10.29 13.87
N ASP A 315 18.58 -10.90 14.65
CA ASP A 315 18.71 -11.07 16.11
C ASP A 315 19.26 -12.44 16.53
N GLY A 316 19.27 -13.39 15.60
CA GLY A 316 19.39 -14.82 15.90
C GLY A 316 18.16 -15.39 16.60
N CYS A 317 18.18 -16.71 16.82
CA CYS A 317 17.30 -17.42 17.75
C CYS A 317 18.21 -17.99 18.85
#